data_AF-A0A1T4RYM2-F1
#
_entry.id   AF-A0A1T4RYM2-F1
#
_cell.length_a   1.000
_cell.length_b   1.000
_cell.length_c   1.000
_cell.angle_alpha   90.00
_cell.angle_beta   90.00
_cell.angle_gamma   90.00
#
_symmetry.space_group_name_H-M   'P 1'
#
loop_
_entity.id
_entity.type
_entity.pdbx_description
1 polymer ?
#
loop_
_entity_poly.entity_id
_entity_poly.type
_entity_poly.pdbx_seq_one_letter_code
_entity_poly.pdbx_strand_id
1 'polypeptide(L)'
;MSVNRVVLISGKTGTGKTGLAAALQDRYGFHVVQTRDLLGGKLELHDANERKPLIDRAMALNGETNSRWVLDGVLPQLERLGGSPGIVVDHVSSIEQIQQFRESAGSAIVHVHLYASRETLRTRYAGKEGALPGAPTYEEIDHLSDPVAELLKNDADIRIFTDRTDADDTLVRVAAHLQLLTSPQLRCVDVLVGGQYGSEGKGNIVAFLAPEYDVLVRVGGPNAGHTVATPKGKRVHHQLPSGCGASSAKILLGPGITLHVPKLLKEIEEFEIAPGRLFIDPCATIIEEVDIVEEQRGVVGAIASTGSGSGAAKARRIKNRGSKADKVCLARDVPELAEFLGATLFHLEQAYRDGKSVLLEGTQGSALSLYHGDYPYVTSRDTNVAGCLAEAGISPSRVRRILMVVRTTPIRVADPDGKEGNTSGHLKHETTFDDIAQRAGLDATEVNDAEKTSTTGRNRRVGWFEWSQFRRACDLNAPTDIVLTFADYLSAENQQARRFEQLKENTIKFIEELERVAQAPVSLINTRFPKKKVDFTDLRSIIDRRTWSGRTTDR
;
A
#
# COMPACT_ATOMS: atom_id res chain seq x y z
N MET A 1 -14.49 -19.71 22.04
CA MET A 1 -13.91 -20.81 21.24
C MET A 1 -13.96 -20.36 19.79
N SER A 2 -12.83 -20.28 19.08
CA SER A 2 -12.83 -19.95 17.65
C SER A 2 -13.58 -21.06 16.91
N VAL A 3 -14.70 -20.73 16.27
CA VAL A 3 -15.39 -21.69 15.41
C VAL A 3 -14.49 -21.94 14.21
N ASN A 4 -13.87 -23.11 14.14
CA ASN A 4 -13.06 -23.48 12.99
C ASN A 4 -13.99 -23.64 11.78
N ARG A 5 -13.78 -22.84 10.74
CA ARG A 5 -14.56 -22.89 9.50
C ARG A 5 -14.07 -24.04 8.63
N VAL A 6 -15.00 -24.81 8.07
CA VAL A 6 -14.70 -25.91 7.15
C VAL A 6 -15.40 -25.65 5.83
N VAL A 7 -14.63 -25.55 4.75
CA VAL A 7 -15.13 -25.40 3.39
C VAL A 7 -15.06 -26.75 2.70
N LEU A 8 -16.19 -27.29 2.28
CA LEU A 8 -16.27 -28.54 1.53
C LEU A 8 -16.52 -28.21 0.05
N ILE A 9 -15.64 -28.65 -0.85
CA ILE A 9 -15.80 -28.39 -2.28
C ILE A 9 -16.27 -29.66 -2.99
N SER A 10 -17.39 -29.58 -3.72
CA SER A 10 -17.91 -30.66 -4.54
C SER A 10 -18.09 -30.25 -6.00
N GLY A 11 -18.28 -31.23 -6.87
CA GLY A 11 -18.44 -31.03 -8.31
C GLY A 11 -17.66 -32.04 -9.14
N LYS A 12 -18.01 -32.14 -10.42
CA LYS A 12 -17.38 -33.05 -11.39
C LYS A 12 -15.91 -32.76 -11.65
N THR A 13 -15.20 -33.68 -12.31
CA THR A 13 -13.81 -33.43 -12.75
C THR A 13 -13.78 -32.26 -13.74
N GLY A 14 -12.83 -31.33 -13.60
CA GLY A 14 -12.69 -30.18 -14.50
C GLY A 14 -13.51 -28.93 -14.13
N THR A 15 -14.21 -28.92 -13.00
CA THR A 15 -15.00 -27.76 -12.53
C THR A 15 -14.16 -26.68 -11.82
N GLY A 16 -12.88 -26.92 -11.55
CA GLY A 16 -11.98 -25.93 -10.93
C GLY A 16 -11.80 -26.04 -9.40
N LYS A 17 -12.24 -27.15 -8.78
CA LYS A 17 -12.18 -27.37 -7.32
C LYS A 17 -10.79 -27.13 -6.69
N THR A 18 -9.77 -27.78 -7.25
CA THR A 18 -8.38 -27.64 -6.77
C THR A 18 -7.86 -26.22 -6.88
N GLY A 19 -8.25 -25.50 -7.94
CA GLY A 19 -7.90 -24.09 -8.11
C GLY A 19 -8.55 -23.19 -7.04
N LEU A 20 -9.81 -23.45 -6.69
CA LEU A 20 -10.48 -22.75 -5.59
C LEU A 20 -9.82 -23.04 -4.23
N ALA A 21 -9.48 -24.31 -3.95
CA ALA A 21 -8.81 -24.68 -2.70
C ALA A 21 -7.44 -24.00 -2.56
N ALA A 22 -6.62 -24.04 -3.61
CA ALA A 22 -5.33 -23.34 -3.64
C ALA A 22 -5.50 -21.82 -3.47
N ALA A 23 -6.48 -21.22 -4.15
CA ALA A 23 -6.72 -19.78 -4.02
C ALA A 23 -7.19 -19.36 -2.61
N LEU A 24 -7.95 -20.21 -1.91
CA LEU A 24 -8.32 -20.00 -0.50
C LEU A 24 -7.10 -20.10 0.43
N GLN A 25 -6.17 -21.02 0.15
CA GLN A 25 -4.90 -21.12 0.88
C GLN A 25 -4.05 -19.88 0.66
N ASP A 26 -3.78 -19.54 -0.60
CA ASP A 26 -2.82 -18.49 -0.95
C ASP A 26 -3.32 -17.10 -0.53
N ARG A 27 -4.62 -16.82 -0.67
CA ARG A 27 -5.16 -15.47 -0.37
C ARG A 27 -5.71 -15.31 1.04
N TYR A 28 -6.14 -16.40 1.68
CA TYR A 28 -6.86 -16.35 2.96
C TYR A 28 -6.26 -17.26 4.04
N GLY A 29 -5.17 -17.98 3.75
CA GLY A 29 -4.42 -18.79 4.71
C GLY A 29 -5.13 -20.09 5.12
N PHE A 30 -6.16 -20.52 4.39
CA PHE A 30 -6.87 -21.77 4.68
C PHE A 30 -5.91 -22.96 4.57
N HIS A 31 -6.04 -23.91 5.50
CA HIS A 31 -5.32 -25.18 5.41
C HIS A 31 -6.05 -26.10 4.42
N VAL A 32 -5.38 -26.48 3.33
CA VAL A 32 -5.95 -27.36 2.31
C VAL A 32 -5.73 -28.81 2.72
N VAL A 33 -6.82 -29.55 2.84
CA VAL A 33 -6.78 -31.01 2.91
C VAL A 33 -7.09 -31.55 1.52
N GLN A 34 -6.06 -32.09 0.87
CA GLN A 34 -6.23 -32.79 -0.38
C GLN A 34 -6.73 -34.21 -0.08
N THR A 35 -7.91 -34.53 -0.59
CA THR A 35 -8.61 -35.78 -0.32
C THR A 35 -7.80 -36.99 -0.79
N ARG A 36 -6.96 -36.81 -1.80
CA ARG A 36 -6.00 -37.83 -2.26
C ARG A 36 -4.93 -38.19 -1.23
N ASP A 37 -4.49 -37.25 -0.40
CA ASP A 37 -3.44 -37.51 0.59
C ASP A 37 -3.96 -38.43 1.71
N LEU A 38 -5.27 -38.38 1.96
CA LEU A 38 -5.96 -39.27 2.89
C LEU A 38 -6.09 -40.70 2.34
N LEU A 39 -5.90 -40.92 1.04
CA LEU A 39 -6.00 -42.23 0.38
C LEU A 39 -4.71 -43.06 0.43
N GLY A 40 -3.60 -42.53 0.96
CA GLY A 40 -2.39 -43.31 1.28
C GLY A 40 -1.12 -43.04 0.47
N GLY A 41 -0.80 -41.78 0.13
CA GLY A 41 0.59 -41.38 -0.14
C GLY A 41 0.84 -40.51 -1.38
N LYS A 42 1.84 -39.64 -1.26
CA LYS A 42 2.37 -38.71 -2.27
C LYS A 42 2.61 -39.40 -3.63
N LEU A 43 1.65 -39.30 -4.52
CA LEU A 43 1.85 -39.55 -5.95
C LEU A 43 2.24 -38.22 -6.58
N GLU A 44 3.52 -38.07 -6.94
CA GLU A 44 3.94 -36.99 -7.84
C GLU A 44 3.23 -37.24 -9.18
N LEU A 45 2.33 -36.32 -9.56
CA LEU A 45 1.56 -36.38 -10.79
C LEU A 45 2.50 -36.32 -12.00
N HIS A 46 3.05 -37.48 -12.38
CA HIS A 46 3.79 -37.65 -13.61
C HIS A 46 3.06 -38.55 -14.62
N ASP A 47 1.99 -39.26 -14.20
CA ASP A 47 1.26 -40.19 -15.08
C ASP A 47 -0.27 -39.96 -15.04
N ALA A 48 -0.89 -39.79 -16.21
CA ALA A 48 -2.34 -39.63 -16.36
C ALA A 48 -3.13 -40.88 -15.94
N ASN A 49 -2.46 -42.03 -15.87
CA ASN A 49 -3.04 -43.34 -15.55
C ASN A 49 -3.39 -43.53 -14.06
N GLU A 50 -2.92 -42.65 -13.16
CA GLU A 50 -3.11 -42.84 -11.70
C GLU A 50 -4.45 -42.31 -11.16
N ARG A 51 -5.19 -41.52 -11.94
CA ARG A 51 -6.44 -40.89 -11.48
C ARG A 51 -7.58 -41.88 -11.26
N LYS A 52 -7.73 -42.86 -12.17
CA LYS A 52 -8.80 -43.86 -12.10
C LYS A 52 -8.66 -44.78 -10.86
N PRO A 53 -7.48 -45.33 -10.54
CA PRO A 53 -7.25 -46.06 -9.29
C PRO A 53 -7.62 -45.28 -8.01
N LEU A 54 -7.30 -43.98 -7.95
CA LEU A 54 -7.65 -43.14 -6.80
C LEU A 54 -9.17 -42.96 -6.65
N ILE A 55 -9.89 -42.79 -7.77
CA ILE A 55 -11.36 -42.71 -7.79
C ILE A 55 -11.96 -44.03 -7.26
N ASP A 56 -11.49 -45.16 -7.78
CA ASP A 56 -12.01 -46.48 -7.40
C ASP A 56 -11.73 -46.78 -5.91
N ARG A 57 -10.57 -46.40 -5.39
CA ARG A 57 -10.25 -46.52 -3.95
C ARG A 57 -11.13 -45.63 -3.08
N ALA A 58 -11.39 -44.39 -3.49
CA ALA A 58 -12.29 -43.50 -2.78
C ALA A 58 -13.74 -44.04 -2.74
N MET A 59 -14.22 -44.63 -3.84
CA MET A 59 -15.53 -45.30 -3.89
C MET A 59 -15.59 -46.52 -2.96
N ALA A 60 -14.54 -47.34 -2.93
CA ALA A 60 -14.46 -48.47 -2.00
C ALA A 60 -14.51 -48.00 -0.53
N LEU A 61 -13.75 -46.96 -0.18
CA LEU A 61 -13.74 -46.38 1.17
C LEU A 61 -15.09 -45.76 1.56
N ASN A 62 -15.83 -45.18 0.61
CA ASN A 62 -17.20 -44.73 0.88
C ASN A 62 -18.09 -45.90 1.32
N GLY A 63 -17.96 -47.08 0.72
CA GLY A 63 -18.67 -48.29 1.16
C GLY A 63 -18.15 -48.82 2.50
N GLU A 64 -16.83 -48.99 2.64
CA GLU A 64 -16.18 -49.57 3.82
C GLU A 64 -16.41 -48.76 5.10
N THR A 65 -16.43 -47.43 4.99
CA THR A 65 -16.50 -46.51 6.14
C THR A 65 -17.84 -45.81 6.28
N ASN A 66 -18.83 -46.20 5.47
CA ASN A 66 -20.08 -45.45 5.31
C ASN A 66 -19.80 -43.96 5.07
N SER A 67 -18.88 -43.65 4.15
CA SER A 67 -18.42 -42.30 3.77
C SER A 67 -17.62 -41.51 4.84
N ARG A 68 -17.34 -42.08 6.01
CA ARG A 68 -16.73 -41.35 7.15
C ARG A 68 -15.24 -41.04 7.01
N TRP A 69 -14.53 -41.76 6.15
CA TRP A 69 -13.07 -41.67 6.03
C TRP A 69 -12.52 -40.23 5.79
N VAL A 70 -13.26 -39.37 5.08
CA VAL A 70 -12.84 -37.97 4.86
C VAL A 70 -12.91 -37.18 6.16
N LEU A 71 -14.01 -37.31 6.92
CA LEU A 71 -14.17 -36.64 8.21
C LEU A 71 -13.08 -37.12 9.19
N ASP A 72 -12.89 -38.42 9.30
CA ASP A 72 -11.91 -39.02 10.21
C ASP A 72 -10.47 -38.61 9.86
N GLY A 73 -10.16 -38.34 8.59
CA GLY A 73 -8.87 -37.80 8.15
C GLY A 73 -8.69 -36.29 8.38
N VAL A 74 -9.79 -35.53 8.43
CA VAL A 74 -9.79 -34.07 8.62
C VAL A 74 -9.82 -33.69 10.10
N LEU A 75 -10.56 -34.41 10.94
CA LEU A 75 -10.72 -34.09 12.37
C LEU A 75 -9.38 -33.92 13.13
N PRO A 76 -8.39 -34.83 13.01
CA PRO A 76 -7.10 -34.66 13.68
C PRO A 76 -6.32 -33.42 13.20
N GLN A 77 -6.55 -32.99 11.96
CA GLN A 77 -5.92 -31.78 11.42
C GLN A 77 -6.62 -30.53 11.96
N LEU A 78 -7.95 -30.56 12.08
CA LEU A 78 -8.76 -29.49 12.65
C LEU A 78 -8.36 -29.19 14.10
N GLU A 79 -8.11 -30.23 14.89
CA GLU A 79 -7.66 -30.11 16.29
C GLU A 79 -6.27 -29.45 16.40
N ARG A 80 -5.35 -29.78 15.49
CA ARG A 80 -3.98 -29.21 15.47
C ARG A 80 -3.95 -27.73 15.12
N LEU A 81 -4.92 -27.25 14.34
CA LEU A 81 -4.90 -25.91 13.76
C LEU A 81 -5.26 -24.78 14.73
N GLY A 82 -5.79 -25.08 15.93
CA GLY A 82 -5.74 -24.21 17.12
C GLY A 82 -5.98 -22.70 16.94
N GLY A 83 -6.88 -22.27 16.04
CA GLY A 83 -7.15 -20.86 15.72
C GLY A 83 -6.86 -20.39 14.28
N SER A 84 -6.51 -21.30 13.36
CA SER A 84 -6.35 -21.05 11.92
C SER A 84 -7.61 -20.48 11.24
N PRO A 85 -7.49 -19.71 10.12
CA PRO A 85 -8.64 -19.17 9.37
C PRO A 85 -9.66 -20.21 8.88
N GLY A 86 -9.28 -21.49 8.81
CA GLY A 86 -10.17 -22.61 8.53
C GLY A 86 -9.50 -23.73 7.73
N ILE A 87 -10.24 -24.81 7.51
CA ILE A 87 -9.87 -25.91 6.60
C ILE A 87 -10.68 -25.80 5.31
N VAL A 88 -10.04 -26.10 4.18
CA VAL A 88 -10.73 -26.39 2.93
C VAL A 88 -10.45 -27.85 2.53
N VAL A 89 -11.51 -28.63 2.34
CA VAL A 89 -11.46 -29.98 1.77
C VAL A 89 -11.69 -29.83 0.27
N ASP A 90 -10.68 -30.19 -0.52
CA ASP A 90 -10.66 -29.94 -1.96
C ASP A 90 -11.70 -30.75 -2.75
N HIS A 91 -12.20 -31.84 -2.16
CA HIS A 91 -13.17 -32.72 -2.78
C HIS A 91 -14.04 -33.49 -1.78
N VAL A 92 -15.36 -33.38 -1.94
CA VAL A 92 -16.34 -34.34 -1.42
C VAL A 92 -17.20 -34.88 -2.56
N SER A 93 -17.58 -36.16 -2.47
CA SER A 93 -18.22 -36.92 -3.55
C SER A 93 -19.59 -37.51 -3.17
N SER A 94 -20.03 -37.40 -1.91
CA SER A 94 -21.36 -37.88 -1.50
C SER A 94 -22.04 -36.96 -0.48
N ILE A 95 -23.36 -37.09 -0.38
CA ILE A 95 -24.15 -36.28 0.57
C ILE A 95 -23.91 -36.73 2.02
N GLU A 96 -23.65 -38.03 2.21
CA GLU A 96 -23.35 -38.64 3.50
C GLU A 96 -22.08 -38.03 4.09
N GLN A 97 -21.05 -37.76 3.27
CA GLN A 97 -19.84 -37.06 3.73
C GLN A 97 -20.19 -35.68 4.30
N ILE A 98 -21.01 -34.89 3.60
CA ILE A 98 -21.40 -33.55 4.05
C ILE A 98 -22.24 -33.61 5.32
N GLN A 99 -23.18 -34.55 5.40
CA GLN A 99 -24.01 -34.75 6.59
C GLN A 99 -23.16 -35.11 7.80
N GLN A 100 -22.17 -36.00 7.64
CA GLN A 100 -21.25 -36.34 8.71
C GLN A 100 -20.44 -35.15 9.21
N PHE A 101 -19.97 -34.28 8.31
CA PHE A 101 -19.37 -33.01 8.72
C PHE A 101 -20.37 -32.17 9.53
N ARG A 102 -21.60 -31.97 9.03
CA ARG A 102 -22.62 -31.14 9.70
C ARG A 102 -23.05 -31.68 11.07
N GLU A 103 -23.07 -32.99 11.23
CA GLU A 103 -23.37 -33.66 12.50
C GLU A 103 -22.20 -33.61 13.49
N SER A 104 -20.96 -33.44 13.01
CA SER A 104 -19.80 -33.24 13.88
C SER A 104 -19.87 -31.86 14.55
N ALA A 105 -20.21 -31.85 15.85
CA ALA A 105 -20.46 -30.64 16.61
C ALA A 105 -19.21 -29.72 16.65
N GLY A 106 -19.37 -28.45 16.24
CA GLY A 106 -18.40 -27.38 16.55
C GLY A 106 -17.84 -26.56 15.39
N SER A 107 -18.09 -26.94 14.13
CA SER A 107 -17.57 -26.21 12.95
C SER A 107 -18.67 -25.52 12.13
N ALA A 108 -18.41 -24.28 11.72
CA ALA A 108 -19.21 -23.62 10.70
C ALA A 108 -18.83 -24.19 9.32
N ILE A 109 -19.70 -25.03 8.77
CA ILE A 109 -19.48 -25.71 7.49
C ILE A 109 -20.10 -24.90 6.37
N VAL A 110 -19.36 -24.73 5.29
CA VAL A 110 -19.85 -24.14 4.04
C VAL A 110 -19.56 -25.11 2.90
N HIS A 111 -20.62 -25.58 2.27
CA HIS A 111 -20.55 -26.45 1.11
C HIS A 111 -20.59 -25.61 -0.19
N VAL A 112 -19.55 -25.75 -1.00
CA VAL A 112 -19.41 -25.12 -2.31
C VAL A 112 -19.51 -26.18 -3.40
N HIS A 113 -20.53 -26.08 -4.26
CA HIS A 113 -20.67 -26.93 -5.43
C HIS A 113 -20.33 -26.17 -6.72
N LEU A 114 -19.31 -26.64 -7.42
CA LEU A 114 -18.89 -26.12 -8.73
C LEU A 114 -19.43 -27.03 -9.84
N TYR A 115 -20.11 -26.45 -10.83
CA TYR A 115 -20.68 -27.19 -11.95
C TYR A 115 -20.45 -26.48 -13.29
N ALA A 116 -20.56 -27.21 -14.40
CA ALA A 116 -20.30 -26.75 -15.76
C ALA A 116 -21.06 -27.65 -16.76
N SER A 117 -21.21 -27.19 -18.01
CA SER A 117 -21.75 -28.05 -19.06
C SER A 117 -20.79 -29.20 -19.37
N ARG A 118 -21.32 -30.36 -19.78
CA ARG A 118 -20.50 -31.52 -20.17
C ARG A 118 -19.49 -31.18 -21.26
N GLU A 119 -19.89 -30.35 -22.23
CA GLU A 119 -19.01 -29.86 -23.29
C GLU A 119 -17.82 -29.09 -22.73
N THR A 120 -18.07 -28.14 -21.82
CA THR A 120 -17.00 -27.37 -21.18
C THR A 120 -16.05 -28.26 -20.38
N LEU A 121 -16.58 -29.25 -19.64
CA LEU A 121 -15.77 -30.16 -18.85
C LEU A 121 -14.87 -31.05 -19.72
N ARG A 122 -15.40 -31.60 -20.81
CA ARG A 122 -14.63 -32.37 -21.80
C ARG A 122 -13.52 -31.53 -22.40
N THR A 123 -13.83 -30.31 -22.83
CA THR A 123 -12.85 -29.37 -23.42
C THR A 123 -11.74 -29.03 -22.42
N ARG A 124 -12.07 -28.73 -21.16
CA ARG A 124 -11.09 -28.43 -20.10
C ARG A 124 -10.19 -29.61 -19.79
N TYR A 125 -10.74 -30.82 -19.78
CA TYR A 125 -9.97 -32.03 -19.55
C TYR A 125 -9.04 -32.33 -20.72
N ALA A 126 -9.55 -32.29 -21.95
CA ALA A 126 -8.78 -32.50 -23.18
C ALA A 126 -7.64 -31.49 -23.32
N GLY A 127 -7.83 -30.23 -22.91
CA GLY A 127 -6.78 -29.21 -22.91
C GLY A 127 -5.74 -29.32 -21.79
N LYS A 128 -5.85 -30.30 -20.89
CA LYS A 128 -4.93 -30.53 -19.77
C LYS A 128 -4.47 -31.99 -19.72
N GLU A 129 -5.04 -32.76 -18.80
CA GLU A 129 -4.65 -34.16 -18.53
C GLU A 129 -5.03 -35.10 -19.68
N GLY A 130 -6.14 -34.82 -20.38
CA GLY A 130 -6.58 -35.60 -21.53
C GLY A 130 -5.72 -35.44 -22.78
N ALA A 131 -4.77 -34.49 -22.78
CA ALA A 131 -3.79 -34.35 -23.87
C ALA A 131 -2.60 -35.31 -23.76
N LEU A 132 -2.44 -35.99 -22.61
CA LEU A 132 -1.31 -36.88 -22.35
C LEU A 132 -1.48 -38.22 -23.09
N PRO A 133 -0.40 -38.81 -23.64
CA PRO A 133 -0.47 -40.12 -24.28
C PRO A 133 -1.02 -41.19 -23.35
N GLY A 134 -2.05 -41.92 -23.78
CA GLY A 134 -2.69 -42.97 -22.98
C GLY A 134 -3.65 -42.47 -21.90
N ALA A 135 -3.97 -41.18 -21.85
CA ALA A 135 -4.95 -40.65 -20.90
C ALA A 135 -6.36 -41.26 -21.13
N PRO A 136 -7.10 -41.59 -20.06
CA PRO A 136 -8.49 -42.05 -20.18
C PRO A 136 -9.39 -40.97 -20.78
N THR A 137 -10.54 -41.39 -21.30
CA THR A 137 -11.62 -40.46 -21.72
C THR A 137 -12.19 -39.71 -20.51
N TYR A 138 -12.85 -38.57 -20.76
CA TYR A 138 -13.51 -37.83 -19.70
C TYR A 138 -14.55 -38.67 -18.97
N GLU A 139 -15.29 -39.50 -19.70
CA GLU A 139 -16.33 -40.39 -19.17
C GLU A 139 -15.77 -41.43 -18.20
N GLU A 140 -14.55 -41.93 -18.44
CA GLU A 140 -13.89 -42.90 -17.57
C GLU A 140 -13.43 -42.30 -16.24
N ILE A 141 -13.24 -40.97 -16.18
CA ILE A 141 -12.81 -40.23 -14.98
C ILE A 141 -13.90 -39.37 -14.35
N ASP A 142 -15.09 -39.31 -14.96
CA ASP A 142 -16.26 -38.65 -14.39
C ASP A 142 -16.81 -39.50 -13.24
N HIS A 143 -16.20 -39.31 -12.08
CA HIS A 143 -16.48 -40.06 -10.85
C HIS A 143 -17.84 -39.74 -10.20
N LEU A 144 -18.54 -38.70 -10.67
CA LEU A 144 -19.75 -38.21 -10.04
C LEU A 144 -20.94 -38.36 -10.99
N SER A 145 -21.83 -39.32 -10.69
CA SER A 145 -23.05 -39.52 -11.48
C SER A 145 -23.95 -38.29 -11.45
N ASP A 146 -24.73 -38.06 -12.51
CA ASP A 146 -25.61 -36.89 -12.59
C ASP A 146 -26.61 -36.78 -11.42
N PRO A 147 -27.26 -37.87 -10.95
CA PRO A 147 -28.13 -37.79 -9.79
C PRO A 147 -27.41 -37.33 -8.52
N VAL A 148 -26.20 -37.84 -8.28
CA VAL A 148 -25.39 -37.45 -7.10
C VAL A 148 -24.91 -36.00 -7.23
N ALA A 149 -24.50 -35.59 -8.43
CA ALA A 149 -24.09 -34.21 -8.69
C ALA A 149 -25.24 -33.21 -8.42
N GLU A 150 -26.46 -33.51 -8.86
CA GLU A 150 -27.62 -32.66 -8.57
C GLU A 150 -28.01 -32.68 -7.08
N LEU A 151 -27.88 -33.81 -6.38
CA LEU A 151 -28.08 -33.86 -4.93
C LEU A 151 -27.10 -32.94 -4.20
N LEU A 152 -25.80 -33.04 -4.50
CA LEU A 152 -24.76 -32.18 -3.93
C LEU A 152 -25.01 -30.71 -4.26
N LYS A 153 -25.39 -30.42 -5.51
CA LYS A 153 -25.72 -29.07 -5.94
C LYS A 153 -26.91 -28.50 -5.19
N ASN A 154 -27.96 -29.29 -4.95
CA ASN A 154 -29.14 -28.84 -4.23
C ASN A 154 -28.87 -28.60 -2.74
N ASP A 155 -27.93 -29.34 -2.17
CA ASP A 155 -27.49 -29.20 -0.78
C ASP A 155 -26.55 -28.00 -0.53
N ALA A 156 -25.80 -27.57 -1.55
CA ALA A 156 -24.73 -26.60 -1.38
C ALA A 156 -25.20 -25.19 -1.01
N ASP A 157 -24.50 -24.60 -0.04
CA ASP A 157 -24.65 -23.20 0.38
C ASP A 157 -24.25 -22.24 -0.76
N ILE A 158 -23.24 -22.62 -1.54
CA ILE A 158 -22.73 -21.84 -2.69
C ILE A 158 -22.74 -22.71 -3.95
N ARG A 159 -23.42 -22.23 -4.99
CA ARG A 159 -23.55 -22.91 -6.29
C ARG A 159 -22.98 -22.03 -7.38
N ILE A 160 -21.93 -22.50 -8.06
CA ILE A 160 -21.21 -21.71 -9.06
C ILE A 160 -21.17 -22.47 -10.39
N PHE A 161 -21.81 -21.88 -11.40
CA PHE A 161 -21.76 -22.33 -12.78
C PHE A 161 -20.50 -21.77 -13.47
N THR A 162 -19.51 -22.64 -13.63
CA THR A 162 -18.16 -22.24 -14.04
C THR A 162 -17.99 -22.06 -15.56
N ASP A 163 -19.02 -22.30 -16.38
CA ASP A 163 -18.96 -21.93 -17.81
C ASP A 163 -18.90 -20.41 -18.00
N ARG A 164 -19.38 -19.65 -17.00
CA ARG A 164 -19.53 -18.18 -17.07
C ARG A 164 -18.64 -17.43 -16.09
N THR A 165 -17.75 -18.13 -15.39
CA THR A 165 -16.88 -17.55 -14.36
C THR A 165 -15.50 -18.15 -14.45
N ASP A 166 -14.48 -17.36 -14.14
CA ASP A 166 -13.12 -17.87 -13.96
C ASP A 166 -12.81 -18.22 -12.49
N ALA A 167 -11.54 -18.51 -12.21
CA ALA A 167 -11.09 -18.87 -10.87
C ALA A 167 -11.18 -17.70 -9.87
N ASP A 168 -10.93 -16.47 -10.32
CA ASP A 168 -10.99 -15.28 -9.49
C ASP A 168 -12.44 -14.92 -9.14
N ASP A 169 -13.34 -14.98 -10.14
CA ASP A 169 -14.78 -14.82 -9.93
C ASP A 169 -15.32 -15.83 -8.91
N THR A 170 -14.89 -17.09 -9.06
CA THR A 170 -15.29 -18.19 -8.16
C THR A 170 -14.82 -17.90 -6.74
N LEU A 171 -13.54 -17.51 -6.58
CA LEU A 171 -12.97 -17.18 -5.28
C LEU A 171 -13.68 -16.01 -4.61
N VAL A 172 -13.97 -14.92 -5.34
CA VAL A 172 -14.65 -13.74 -4.78
C VAL A 172 -16.02 -14.11 -4.24
N ARG A 173 -16.79 -14.91 -4.98
CA ARG A 173 -18.12 -15.36 -4.56
C ARG A 173 -18.07 -16.22 -3.29
N VAL A 174 -17.09 -17.13 -3.21
CA VAL A 174 -16.88 -17.97 -2.03
C VAL A 174 -16.40 -17.14 -0.84
N ALA A 175 -15.41 -16.28 -1.04
CA ALA A 175 -14.86 -15.40 -0.01
C ALA A 175 -15.92 -14.43 0.56
N ALA A 176 -16.82 -13.91 -0.29
CA ALA A 176 -17.93 -13.07 0.14
C ALA A 176 -18.87 -13.80 1.11
N HIS A 177 -19.26 -15.04 0.78
CA HIS A 177 -20.13 -15.86 1.64
C HIS A 177 -19.44 -16.23 2.95
N LEU A 178 -18.12 -16.48 2.89
CA LEU A 178 -17.29 -16.72 4.07
C LEU A 178 -16.98 -15.43 4.86
N GLN A 179 -17.48 -14.26 4.44
CA GLN A 179 -17.20 -12.97 5.07
C GLN A 179 -15.70 -12.68 5.20
N LEU A 180 -14.92 -13.09 4.21
CA LEU A 180 -13.47 -12.90 4.18
C LEU A 180 -13.06 -11.59 3.49
N LEU A 181 -13.99 -10.89 2.87
CA LEU A 181 -13.74 -9.61 2.21
C LEU A 181 -13.72 -8.47 3.23
N THR A 182 -12.85 -7.48 3.02
CA THR A 182 -12.70 -6.34 3.93
C THR A 182 -13.95 -5.45 3.93
N SER A 183 -14.54 -5.23 5.11
CA SER A 183 -15.64 -4.27 5.31
C SER A 183 -15.27 -2.86 4.81
N PRO A 184 -16.10 -2.19 4.00
CA PRO A 184 -15.85 -0.80 3.56
C PRO A 184 -15.80 0.25 4.68
N GLN A 185 -16.29 -0.08 5.89
CA GLN A 185 -16.32 0.82 7.04
C GLN A 185 -14.99 0.89 7.79
N LEU A 186 -14.08 -0.06 7.55
CA LEU A 186 -12.78 -0.09 8.20
C LEU A 186 -11.92 1.11 7.77
N ARG A 187 -11.53 1.93 8.75
CA ARG A 187 -10.62 3.06 8.63
C ARG A 187 -9.29 2.77 9.31
N CYS A 188 -8.24 2.52 8.55
CA CYS A 188 -6.91 2.19 9.08
C CYS A 188 -5.74 2.87 8.35
N VAL A 189 -6.03 3.75 7.39
CA VAL A 189 -5.01 4.48 6.61
C VAL A 189 -4.86 5.89 7.16
N ASP A 190 -3.66 6.25 7.59
CA ASP A 190 -3.30 7.64 7.88
C ASP A 190 -2.54 8.20 6.68
N VAL A 191 -2.90 9.41 6.25
CA VAL A 191 -2.29 10.07 5.08
C VAL A 191 -1.50 11.28 5.55
N LEU A 192 -0.24 11.40 5.13
CA LEU A 192 0.61 12.54 5.44
C LEU A 192 0.91 13.34 4.16
N VAL A 193 0.51 14.62 4.15
CA VAL A 193 0.70 15.56 3.03
C VAL A 193 1.35 16.86 3.49
N GLY A 194 1.94 17.62 2.56
CA GLY A 194 2.46 18.96 2.85
C GLY A 194 1.39 20.01 2.59
N GLY A 195 1.22 20.99 3.47
CA GLY A 195 0.19 22.01 3.32
C GLY A 195 0.60 23.23 2.49
N GLN A 196 1.87 23.33 2.07
CA GLN A 196 2.43 24.56 1.47
C GLN A 196 3.09 24.24 0.12
N TYR A 197 4.27 24.80 -0.15
CA TYR A 197 5.02 24.67 -1.40
C TYR A 197 6.09 23.56 -1.35
N GLY A 198 5.95 22.58 -0.46
CA GLY A 198 6.95 21.52 -0.26
C GLY A 198 8.05 21.90 0.75
N SER A 199 8.94 20.94 1.03
CA SER A 199 10.04 21.07 2.01
C SER A 199 9.62 21.46 3.44
N GLU A 200 8.42 21.04 3.86
CA GLU A 200 7.88 21.25 5.21
C GLU A 200 8.47 20.29 6.26
N GLY A 201 9.42 19.43 5.89
CA GLY A 201 10.02 18.46 6.81
C GLY A 201 9.29 17.11 6.92
N LYS A 202 8.40 16.79 5.97
CA LYS A 202 7.63 15.52 5.92
C LYS A 202 8.48 14.28 6.18
N GLY A 203 9.66 14.19 5.56
CA GLY A 203 10.52 13.00 5.67
C GLY A 203 10.87 12.64 7.11
N ASN A 204 11.28 13.62 7.92
CA ASN A 204 11.58 13.40 9.33
C ASN A 204 10.33 13.02 10.14
N ILE A 205 9.18 13.63 9.84
CA ILE A 205 7.92 13.28 10.52
C ILE A 205 7.51 11.84 10.19
N VAL A 206 7.62 11.44 8.92
CA VAL A 206 7.34 10.06 8.50
C VAL A 206 8.31 9.09 9.15
N ALA A 207 9.60 9.43 9.21
CA ALA A 207 10.60 8.59 9.88
C ALA A 207 10.31 8.42 11.38
N PHE A 208 9.83 9.47 12.05
CA PHE A 208 9.39 9.41 13.44
C PHE A 208 8.15 8.52 13.63
N LEU A 209 7.17 8.62 12.72
CA LEU A 209 5.90 7.90 12.81
C LEU A 209 6.00 6.44 12.34
N ALA A 210 6.89 6.13 11.41
CA ALA A 210 6.95 4.81 10.74
C ALA A 210 7.04 3.58 11.66
N PRO A 211 7.66 3.62 12.85
CA PRO A 211 7.62 2.50 13.79
C PRO A 211 6.21 2.16 14.33
N GLU A 212 5.24 3.07 14.23
CA GLU A 212 3.86 2.86 14.66
C GLU A 212 2.99 2.14 13.61
N TYR A 213 3.53 1.94 12.39
CA TYR A 213 2.77 1.42 11.26
C TYR A 213 3.27 0.07 10.79
N ASP A 214 2.35 -0.79 10.37
CA ASP A 214 2.67 -2.09 9.78
C ASP A 214 3.00 -1.99 8.28
N VAL A 215 2.46 -0.97 7.59
CA VAL A 215 2.63 -0.75 6.15
C VAL A 215 2.92 0.72 5.85
N LEU A 216 3.95 0.97 5.05
CA LEU A 216 4.31 2.27 4.50
C LEU A 216 4.01 2.29 3.00
N VAL A 217 3.30 3.32 2.54
CA VAL A 217 2.94 3.50 1.13
C VAL A 217 3.54 4.81 0.63
N ARG A 218 4.13 4.80 -0.57
CA ARG A 218 4.67 5.99 -1.23
C ARG A 218 4.06 6.18 -2.62
N VAL A 219 3.83 7.45 -2.96
CA VAL A 219 3.30 7.92 -4.25
C VAL A 219 4.16 9.07 -4.79
N GLY A 220 3.87 9.59 -5.98
CA GLY A 220 4.63 10.68 -6.60
C GLY A 220 5.80 10.19 -7.46
N GLY A 221 6.98 10.79 -7.28
CA GLY A 221 8.16 10.47 -8.09
C GLY A 221 9.47 11.00 -7.46
N PRO A 222 10.62 10.76 -8.11
CA PRO A 222 11.95 11.12 -7.57
C PRO A 222 12.23 12.63 -7.54
N ASN A 223 11.25 13.47 -7.92
CA ASN A 223 11.35 14.91 -7.91
C ASN A 223 11.18 15.54 -6.51
N ALA A 224 10.84 14.76 -5.48
CA ALA A 224 10.94 15.20 -4.08
C ALA A 224 12.02 14.40 -3.35
N GLY A 225 12.98 15.11 -2.75
CA GLY A 225 13.91 14.54 -1.78
C GLY A 225 13.41 14.78 -0.36
N HIS A 226 13.29 13.73 0.42
CA HIS A 226 12.92 13.76 1.83
C HIS A 226 14.15 13.43 2.68
N THR A 227 14.74 14.47 3.26
CA THR A 227 15.91 14.31 4.12
C THR A 227 15.49 13.88 5.52
N VAL A 228 16.12 12.81 6.00
CA VAL A 228 15.93 12.26 7.34
C VAL A 228 17.24 12.31 8.10
N ALA A 229 17.21 12.83 9.31
CA ALA A 229 18.35 12.73 10.23
C ALA A 229 18.33 11.38 10.94
N THR A 230 19.45 10.66 10.87
CA THR A 230 19.63 9.36 11.54
C THR A 230 20.88 9.41 12.42
N PRO A 231 21.07 8.46 13.36
CA PRO A 231 22.32 8.36 14.12
C PRO A 231 23.56 8.17 13.23
N LYS A 232 23.39 7.64 12.01
CA LYS A 232 24.44 7.48 10.99
C LYS A 232 24.65 8.73 10.13
N GLY A 233 23.96 9.83 10.42
CA GLY A 233 23.98 11.07 9.65
C GLY A 233 22.72 11.32 8.81
N LYS A 234 22.75 12.34 7.94
CA LYS A 234 21.61 12.69 7.08
C LYS A 234 21.54 11.75 5.87
N ARG A 235 20.34 11.22 5.63
CA ARG A 235 20.00 10.35 4.49
C ARG A 235 18.88 11.00 3.69
N VAL A 236 18.81 10.78 2.38
CA VAL A 236 17.78 11.39 1.52
C VAL A 236 17.03 10.30 0.78
N HIS A 237 15.71 10.27 0.97
CA HIS A 237 14.81 9.36 0.27
C HIS A 237 14.13 10.10 -0.88
N HIS A 238 14.10 9.50 -2.06
CA HIS A 238 13.38 10.04 -3.23
C HIS A 238 12.19 9.16 -3.57
N GLN A 239 12.38 7.84 -3.63
CA GLN A 239 11.39 6.90 -4.13
C GLN A 239 10.88 5.94 -3.06
N LEU A 240 11.73 5.55 -2.11
CA LEU A 240 11.28 4.82 -0.92
C LEU A 240 10.60 5.76 0.09
N PRO A 241 9.65 5.25 0.91
CA PRO A 241 9.13 6.01 2.02
C PRO A 241 10.24 6.42 3.00
N SER A 242 10.16 7.62 3.56
CA SER A 242 11.24 8.21 4.38
C SER A 242 11.49 7.46 5.69
N GLY A 243 10.54 6.66 6.14
CA GLY A 243 10.66 5.85 7.36
C GLY A 243 11.14 4.41 7.13
N CYS A 244 11.46 4.01 5.89
CA CYS A 244 11.79 2.62 5.58
C CYS A 244 13.02 2.09 6.36
N GLY A 245 14.00 2.95 6.66
CA GLY A 245 15.18 2.58 7.43
C GLY A 245 14.98 2.51 8.95
N ALA A 246 13.88 3.06 9.47
CA ALA A 246 13.59 3.15 10.92
C ALA A 246 12.47 2.20 11.38
N SER A 247 11.88 1.45 10.45
CA SER A 247 10.75 0.56 10.70
C SER A 247 11.01 -0.81 10.04
N SER A 248 10.30 -1.85 10.45
CA SER A 248 10.23 -3.15 9.77
C SER A 248 8.98 -3.28 8.86
N ALA A 249 8.15 -2.23 8.80
CA ALA A 249 6.92 -2.18 8.04
C ALA A 249 7.09 -2.62 6.58
N LYS A 250 6.07 -3.28 6.03
CA LYS A 250 5.97 -3.59 4.61
C LYS A 250 5.93 -2.29 3.81
N ILE A 251 6.58 -2.25 2.65
CA ILE A 251 6.70 -1.06 1.80
C ILE A 251 5.94 -1.31 0.50
N LEU A 252 5.03 -0.40 0.14
CA LEU A 252 4.26 -0.45 -1.10
C LEU A 252 4.53 0.80 -1.94
N LEU A 253 4.90 0.62 -3.20
CA LEU A 253 5.00 1.71 -4.19
C LEU A 253 3.82 1.62 -5.16
N GLY A 254 2.85 2.54 -5.03
CA GLY A 254 1.56 2.46 -5.71
C GLY A 254 1.62 2.64 -7.24
N PRO A 255 0.57 2.24 -7.99
CA PRO A 255 0.54 2.23 -9.47
C PRO A 255 0.69 3.62 -10.13
N GLY A 256 0.38 4.69 -9.39
CA GLY A 256 0.51 6.07 -9.87
C GLY A 256 1.92 6.66 -9.78
N ILE A 257 2.86 5.95 -9.11
CA ILE A 257 4.24 6.40 -8.93
C ILE A 257 5.02 6.35 -10.26
N THR A 258 5.96 7.28 -10.41
CA THR A 258 6.99 7.26 -11.47
C THR A 258 8.33 6.87 -10.88
N LEU A 259 9.02 5.90 -11.48
CA LEU A 259 10.25 5.31 -10.96
C LEU A 259 11.46 5.56 -11.86
N HIS A 260 12.56 5.98 -11.26
CA HIS A 260 13.88 5.97 -11.88
C HIS A 260 14.68 4.77 -11.35
N VAL A 261 14.77 3.70 -12.15
CA VAL A 261 15.27 2.38 -11.73
C VAL A 261 16.66 2.45 -11.09
N PRO A 262 17.69 3.09 -11.69
CA PRO A 262 19.02 3.12 -11.07
C PRO A 262 19.04 3.82 -9.70
N LYS A 263 18.20 4.83 -9.50
CA LYS A 263 18.09 5.53 -8.20
C LYS A 263 17.36 4.67 -7.18
N LEU A 264 16.35 3.92 -7.61
CA LEU A 264 15.58 3.05 -6.72
C LEU A 264 16.45 1.90 -6.22
N LEU A 265 17.18 1.22 -7.11
CA LEU A 265 18.09 0.14 -6.74
C LEU A 265 19.17 0.60 -5.76
N LYS A 266 19.73 1.80 -5.98
CA LYS A 266 20.66 2.42 -5.04
C LYS A 266 20.02 2.69 -3.67
N GLU A 267 18.79 3.18 -3.62
CA GLU A 267 18.07 3.37 -2.36
C GLU A 267 17.79 2.01 -1.66
N ILE A 268 17.37 0.98 -2.40
CA ILE A 268 17.15 -0.37 -1.86
C ILE A 268 18.43 -0.90 -1.19
N GLU A 269 19.58 -0.77 -1.85
CA GLU A 269 20.87 -1.16 -1.31
C GLU A 269 21.25 -0.31 -0.08
N GLU A 270 21.17 1.02 -0.19
CA GLU A 270 21.56 1.95 0.88
C GLU A 270 20.74 1.74 2.17
N PHE A 271 19.44 1.44 2.02
CA PHE A 271 18.51 1.21 3.13
C PHE A 271 18.33 -0.28 3.47
N GLU A 272 19.13 -1.17 2.88
CA GLU A 272 19.15 -2.62 3.17
C GLU A 272 17.75 -3.25 3.10
N ILE A 273 16.98 -2.91 2.06
CA ILE A 273 15.59 -3.36 1.92
C ILE A 273 15.54 -4.78 1.37
N ALA A 274 15.06 -5.71 2.20
CA ALA A 274 14.87 -7.10 1.80
C ALA A 274 13.76 -7.25 0.72
N PRO A 275 13.90 -8.18 -0.25
CA PRO A 275 12.92 -8.40 -1.32
C PRO A 275 11.48 -8.65 -0.82
N GLY A 276 11.31 -9.47 0.22
CA GLY A 276 9.99 -9.75 0.81
C GLY A 276 9.34 -8.58 1.58
N ARG A 277 10.02 -7.43 1.67
CA ARG A 277 9.54 -6.24 2.38
C ARG A 277 9.01 -5.17 1.45
N LEU A 278 9.51 -5.09 0.22
CA LEU A 278 9.15 -4.06 -0.78
C LEU A 278 8.32 -4.68 -1.90
N PHE A 279 7.18 -4.06 -2.18
CA PHE A 279 6.30 -4.44 -3.29
C PHE A 279 6.02 -3.24 -4.18
N ILE A 280 6.43 -3.34 -5.43
CA ILE A 280 6.28 -2.34 -6.47
C ILE A 280 5.12 -2.74 -7.36
N ASP A 281 4.17 -1.84 -7.57
CA ASP A 281 3.05 -2.13 -8.45
C ASP A 281 3.54 -2.38 -9.89
N PRO A 282 3.14 -3.48 -10.55
CA PRO A 282 3.50 -3.79 -11.93
C PRO A 282 3.16 -2.68 -12.94
N CYS A 283 2.22 -1.78 -12.60
CA CYS A 283 1.77 -0.68 -13.45
C CYS A 283 2.45 0.67 -13.14
N ALA A 284 3.42 0.72 -12.22
CA ALA A 284 4.24 1.90 -11.99
C ALA A 284 5.01 2.28 -13.27
N THR A 285 5.10 3.58 -13.56
CA THR A 285 5.72 4.07 -14.80
C THR A 285 7.22 4.23 -14.63
N ILE A 286 8.00 3.73 -15.58
CA ILE A 286 9.45 3.90 -15.59
C ILE A 286 9.81 5.21 -16.28
N ILE A 287 10.65 6.00 -15.60
CA ILE A 287 11.32 7.17 -16.15
C ILE A 287 12.49 6.68 -17.00
N GLU A 288 12.47 7.06 -18.27
CA GLU A 288 13.49 6.71 -19.25
C GLU A 288 14.37 7.93 -19.55
N GLU A 289 15.55 7.71 -20.13
CA GLU A 289 16.50 8.79 -20.42
C GLU A 289 15.89 9.89 -21.31
N VAL A 290 15.02 9.50 -22.25
CA VAL A 290 14.28 10.44 -23.09
C VAL A 290 13.43 11.41 -22.28
N ASP A 291 12.83 10.96 -21.18
CA ASP A 291 12.00 11.80 -20.32
C ASP A 291 12.85 12.84 -19.58
N ILE A 292 14.04 12.43 -19.13
CA ILE A 292 15.00 13.29 -18.45
C ILE A 292 15.49 14.38 -19.40
N VAL A 293 15.90 13.98 -20.61
CA VAL A 293 16.39 14.89 -21.66
C VAL A 293 15.29 15.85 -22.12
N GLU A 294 14.05 15.38 -22.30
CA GLU A 294 12.91 16.23 -22.66
C GLU A 294 12.67 17.31 -21.60
N GLU A 295 12.64 16.92 -20.33
CA GLU A 295 12.39 17.85 -19.23
C GLU A 295 13.51 18.90 -19.10
N GLN A 296 14.77 18.48 -19.29
CA GLN A 296 15.95 19.36 -19.28
C GLN A 296 15.94 20.39 -20.42
N ARG A 297 15.44 20.02 -21.62
CA ARG A 297 15.47 20.90 -22.80
C ARG A 297 14.45 22.04 -22.77
N GLY A 298 13.31 21.87 -22.11
CA GLY A 298 12.20 22.84 -22.21
C GLY A 298 11.59 23.32 -20.89
N VAL A 299 11.56 22.46 -19.87
CA VAL A 299 10.73 22.70 -18.67
C VAL A 299 11.56 23.20 -17.48
N VAL A 300 12.83 22.79 -17.38
CA VAL A 300 13.74 23.27 -16.32
C VAL A 300 13.94 24.78 -16.38
N GLY A 301 14.16 25.35 -17.57
CA GLY A 301 14.33 26.79 -17.75
C GLY A 301 13.04 27.61 -17.58
N ALA A 302 11.87 27.02 -17.86
CA ALA A 302 10.60 27.74 -17.84
C ALA A 302 9.90 27.78 -16.47
N ILE A 303 9.97 26.68 -15.70
CA ILE A 303 9.26 26.54 -14.41
C ILE A 303 10.15 26.04 -13.26
N ALA A 304 11.48 26.06 -13.43
CA ALA A 304 12.44 25.56 -12.45
C ALA A 304 12.22 24.08 -12.06
N SER A 305 11.84 23.22 -13.02
CA SER A 305 11.71 21.78 -12.77
C SER A 305 13.00 21.15 -12.21
N THR A 306 12.85 20.03 -11.50
CA THR A 306 13.97 19.24 -10.98
C THR A 306 14.74 18.50 -12.08
N GLY A 307 14.21 18.41 -13.30
CA GLY A 307 14.86 17.73 -14.43
C GLY A 307 15.02 16.22 -14.19
N SER A 308 14.07 15.61 -13.48
CA SER A 308 14.12 14.21 -13.06
C SER A 308 13.44 13.24 -14.02
N GLY A 309 12.79 13.74 -15.07
CA GLY A 309 11.96 13.02 -16.03
C GLY A 309 10.53 12.73 -15.55
N SER A 310 10.16 13.09 -14.32
CA SER A 310 8.86 12.70 -13.73
C SER A 310 7.67 13.28 -14.49
N GLY A 311 7.75 14.54 -14.94
CA GLY A 311 6.70 15.18 -15.72
C GLY A 311 6.55 14.59 -17.12
N ALA A 312 7.67 14.45 -17.83
CA ALA A 312 7.72 13.88 -19.18
C ALA A 312 7.25 12.41 -19.20
N ALA A 313 7.67 11.59 -18.22
CA ALA A 313 7.22 10.21 -18.10
C ALA A 313 5.69 10.09 -17.89
N LYS A 314 5.09 10.95 -17.06
CA LYS A 314 3.62 11.00 -16.90
C LYS A 314 2.94 11.43 -18.21
N ALA A 315 3.47 12.43 -18.90
CA ALA A 315 2.93 12.87 -20.19
C ALA A 315 3.01 11.75 -21.25
N ARG A 316 4.13 11.02 -21.30
CA ARG A 316 4.33 9.86 -22.17
C ARG A 316 3.35 8.74 -21.87
N ARG A 317 3.12 8.41 -20.59
CA ARG A 317 2.10 7.43 -20.18
C ARG A 317 0.72 7.78 -20.74
N ILE A 318 0.37 9.07 -20.75
CA ILE A 318 -0.92 9.56 -21.25
C ILE A 318 -0.97 9.53 -22.78
N LYS A 319 0.05 10.09 -23.45
CA LYS A 319 0.07 10.28 -24.91
C LYS A 319 0.26 8.96 -25.68
N ASN A 320 1.06 8.04 -25.14
CA ASN A 320 1.49 6.83 -25.86
C ASN A 320 0.71 5.58 -25.46
N ARG A 321 -0.45 5.74 -24.79
CA ARG A 321 -1.33 4.62 -24.45
C ARG A 321 -1.76 3.84 -25.70
N GLY A 322 -1.45 2.55 -25.73
CA GLY A 322 -1.76 1.67 -26.87
C GLY A 322 -0.80 1.78 -28.07
N SER A 323 0.24 2.63 -28.00
CA SER A 323 1.27 2.66 -29.04
C SER A 323 2.12 1.39 -28.98
N LYS A 324 2.24 0.70 -30.12
CA LYS A 324 3.17 -0.44 -30.28
C LYS A 324 4.60 0.01 -30.61
N ALA A 325 4.73 1.13 -31.31
CA ALA A 325 6.03 1.68 -31.71
C ALA A 325 6.75 2.34 -30.53
N ASP A 326 5.99 3.09 -29.70
CA ASP A 326 6.50 3.79 -28.52
C ASP A 326 5.84 3.22 -27.26
N LYS A 327 6.02 1.92 -27.03
CA LYS A 327 5.44 1.23 -25.87
C LYS A 327 5.94 1.87 -24.58
N VAL A 328 5.01 2.26 -23.70
CA VAL A 328 5.34 2.79 -22.37
C VAL A 328 5.96 1.67 -21.51
N CYS A 329 7.17 1.90 -21.02
CA CYS A 329 7.84 0.99 -20.07
C CYS A 329 7.21 1.11 -18.67
N LEU A 330 6.79 -0.03 -18.11
CA LEU A 330 6.25 -0.15 -16.76
C LEU A 330 7.16 -1.03 -15.90
N ALA A 331 6.98 -1.00 -14.58
CA ALA A 331 7.82 -1.78 -13.65
C ALA A 331 7.88 -3.28 -13.99
N ARG A 332 6.78 -3.86 -14.48
CA ARG A 332 6.73 -5.27 -14.94
C ARG A 332 7.62 -5.59 -16.15
N ASP A 333 8.01 -4.58 -16.91
CA ASP A 333 8.86 -4.72 -18.09
C ASP A 333 10.36 -4.62 -17.72
N VAL A 334 10.70 -4.41 -16.43
CA VAL A 334 12.09 -4.24 -15.92
C VAL A 334 12.54 -5.49 -15.15
N PRO A 335 13.45 -6.31 -15.70
CA PRO A 335 13.92 -7.54 -15.05
C PRO A 335 14.56 -7.32 -13.67
N GLU A 336 15.27 -6.21 -13.47
CA GLU A 336 15.94 -5.86 -12.22
C GLU A 336 14.97 -5.59 -11.06
N LEU A 337 13.69 -5.39 -11.37
CA LEU A 337 12.64 -5.19 -10.36
C LEU A 337 11.86 -6.47 -10.06
N ALA A 338 12.13 -7.59 -10.77
CA ALA A 338 11.28 -8.78 -10.75
C ALA A 338 11.00 -9.33 -9.33
N GLU A 339 12.01 -9.34 -8.46
CA GLU A 339 11.87 -9.82 -7.07
C GLU A 339 11.06 -8.89 -6.15
N PHE A 340 10.89 -7.63 -6.56
CA PHE A 340 10.13 -6.62 -5.83
C PHE A 340 8.74 -6.39 -6.43
N LEU A 341 8.37 -7.04 -7.53
CA LEU A 341 7.06 -6.85 -8.15
C LEU A 341 5.96 -7.50 -7.30
N GLY A 342 4.90 -6.73 -7.02
CA GLY A 342 3.74 -7.24 -6.31
C GLY A 342 2.53 -6.32 -6.48
N ALA A 343 1.36 -6.90 -6.71
CA ALA A 343 0.12 -6.13 -6.81
C ALA A 343 -0.16 -5.41 -5.48
N THR A 344 0.01 -4.09 -5.46
CA THR A 344 -0.06 -3.32 -4.21
C THR A 344 -1.43 -3.40 -3.56
N LEU A 345 -2.50 -3.42 -4.36
CA LEU A 345 -3.88 -3.59 -3.89
C LEU A 345 -4.08 -4.92 -3.13
N PHE A 346 -3.44 -6.00 -3.57
CA PHE A 346 -3.51 -7.29 -2.87
C PHE A 346 -2.92 -7.18 -1.47
N HIS A 347 -1.75 -6.54 -1.33
CA HIS A 347 -1.12 -6.35 -0.03
C HIS A 347 -1.87 -5.36 0.86
N LEU A 348 -2.50 -4.33 0.29
CA LEU A 348 -3.39 -3.43 1.03
C LEU A 348 -4.62 -4.17 1.57
N GLU A 349 -5.31 -4.94 0.74
CA GLU A 349 -6.48 -5.72 1.17
C GLU A 349 -6.11 -6.80 2.20
N GLN A 350 -4.92 -7.40 2.10
CA GLN A 350 -4.40 -8.27 3.16
C GLN A 350 -4.20 -7.49 4.46
N ALA A 351 -3.50 -6.36 4.42
CA ALA A 351 -3.28 -5.51 5.59
C ALA A 351 -4.60 -5.07 6.25
N TYR A 352 -5.61 -4.72 5.45
CA TYR A 352 -6.91 -4.34 5.96
C TYR A 352 -7.63 -5.46 6.69
N ARG A 353 -7.63 -6.67 6.12
CA ARG A 353 -8.22 -7.87 6.77
C ARG A 353 -7.53 -8.21 8.08
N ASP A 354 -6.21 -8.07 8.10
CA ASP A 354 -5.36 -8.36 9.26
C ASP A 354 -5.40 -7.25 10.33
N GLY A 355 -6.21 -6.20 10.14
CA GLY A 355 -6.35 -5.08 11.07
C GLY A 355 -5.10 -4.21 11.18
N LYS A 356 -4.24 -4.22 10.15
CA LYS A 356 -2.93 -3.56 10.12
C LYS A 356 -3.05 -2.06 9.85
N SER A 357 -2.15 -1.28 10.44
CA SER A 357 -2.08 0.18 10.24
C SER A 357 -1.27 0.54 9.00
N VAL A 358 -1.75 1.53 8.24
CA VAL A 358 -1.12 1.96 6.98
C VAL A 358 -0.80 3.46 7.04
N LEU A 359 0.44 3.84 6.70
CA LEU A 359 0.85 5.24 6.52
C LEU A 359 1.13 5.51 5.05
N LEU A 360 0.34 6.40 4.44
CA LEU A 360 0.55 6.91 3.09
C LEU A 360 1.33 8.22 3.12
N GLU A 361 2.50 8.22 2.50
CA GLU A 361 3.38 9.38 2.43
C GLU A 361 3.25 10.11 1.09
N GLY A 362 2.65 11.31 1.12
CA GLY A 362 2.59 12.22 -0.01
C GLY A 362 3.92 12.96 -0.28
N THR A 363 4.11 13.35 -1.53
CA THR A 363 5.25 14.16 -2.00
C THR A 363 4.84 15.62 -2.21
N GLN A 364 5.80 16.54 -2.10
CA GLN A 364 5.57 17.99 -2.27
C GLN A 364 4.47 18.54 -1.33
N GLY A 365 3.90 19.72 -1.61
CA GLY A 365 2.85 20.32 -0.81
C GLY A 365 1.64 20.75 -1.65
N SER A 366 0.51 21.03 -0.99
CA SER A 366 -0.78 21.34 -1.63
C SER A 366 -0.72 22.48 -2.64
N ALA A 367 0.11 23.51 -2.39
CA ALA A 367 0.24 24.64 -3.28
C ALA A 367 1.07 24.34 -4.55
N LEU A 368 1.67 23.16 -4.63
CA LEU A 368 2.30 22.62 -5.85
C LEU A 368 1.39 21.65 -6.61
N SER A 369 0.12 21.48 -6.21
CA SER A 369 -0.84 20.65 -6.96
C SER A 369 -1.00 21.16 -8.39
N LEU A 370 -0.98 20.24 -9.37
CA LEU A 370 -1.22 20.54 -10.78
C LEU A 370 -2.54 21.28 -11.02
N TYR A 371 -3.58 20.97 -10.22
CA TYR A 371 -4.93 21.52 -10.41
C TYR A 371 -5.24 22.68 -9.48
N HIS A 372 -4.66 22.67 -8.27
CA HIS A 372 -5.08 23.58 -7.20
C HIS A 372 -3.98 24.55 -6.73
N GLY A 373 -2.77 24.42 -7.27
CA GLY A 373 -1.67 25.34 -7.04
C GLY A 373 -1.64 26.50 -8.04
N ASP A 374 -0.60 27.33 -7.93
CA ASP A 374 -0.39 28.49 -8.81
C ASP A 374 0.23 28.06 -10.16
N TYR A 375 -0.60 27.45 -11.02
CA TYR A 375 -0.18 27.02 -12.36
C TYR A 375 0.36 28.22 -13.19
N PRO A 376 1.47 28.06 -13.95
CA PRO A 376 2.17 26.81 -14.29
C PRO A 376 3.25 26.36 -13.30
N TYR A 377 3.46 27.06 -12.20
CA TYR A 377 4.58 26.83 -11.27
C TYR A 377 4.25 25.75 -10.22
N VAL A 378 3.86 24.58 -10.71
CA VAL A 378 3.34 23.45 -9.94
C VAL A 378 3.99 22.14 -10.39
N THR A 379 3.75 21.04 -9.68
CA THR A 379 4.21 19.72 -10.12
C THR A 379 3.25 19.09 -11.14
N SER A 380 3.62 17.94 -11.69
CA SER A 380 2.87 17.21 -12.73
C SER A 380 1.75 16.32 -12.19
N ARG A 381 1.30 16.55 -10.96
CA ARG A 381 0.24 15.77 -10.29
C ARG A 381 -0.50 16.57 -9.22
N ASP A 382 -1.65 16.06 -8.79
CA ASP A 382 -2.31 16.57 -7.59
C ASP A 382 -1.63 16.04 -6.32
N THR A 383 -1.14 16.94 -5.47
CA THR A 383 -0.37 16.62 -4.26
C THR A 383 -1.24 16.53 -3.00
N ASN A 384 -2.54 16.78 -3.13
CA ASN A 384 -3.49 16.69 -2.02
C ASN A 384 -3.87 15.23 -1.70
N VAL A 385 -4.60 15.04 -0.61
CA VAL A 385 -5.01 13.71 -0.12
C VAL A 385 -5.71 12.91 -1.20
N ALA A 386 -6.67 13.50 -1.93
CA ALA A 386 -7.39 12.82 -3.01
C ALA A 386 -6.43 12.29 -4.10
N GLY A 387 -5.51 13.14 -4.58
CA GLY A 387 -4.50 12.76 -5.55
C GLY A 387 -3.49 11.72 -5.03
N CYS A 388 -3.19 11.70 -3.73
CA CYS A 388 -2.34 10.67 -3.12
C CYS A 388 -3.07 9.32 -3.02
N LEU A 389 -4.32 9.32 -2.59
CA LEU A 389 -5.16 8.11 -2.50
C LEU A 389 -5.38 7.47 -3.87
N ALA A 390 -5.65 8.29 -4.90
CA ALA A 390 -5.82 7.83 -6.27
C ALA A 390 -4.56 7.14 -6.83
N GLU A 391 -3.37 7.70 -6.57
CA GLU A 391 -2.11 7.07 -7.01
C GLU A 391 -1.76 5.80 -6.23
N ALA A 392 -2.20 5.69 -4.97
CA ALA A 392 -1.99 4.51 -4.12
C ALA A 392 -3.02 3.39 -4.34
N GLY A 393 -4.15 3.67 -5.00
CA GLY A 393 -5.26 2.73 -5.10
C GLY A 393 -6.04 2.54 -3.79
N ILE A 394 -6.10 3.58 -2.95
CA ILE A 394 -6.77 3.54 -1.63
C ILE A 394 -8.11 4.29 -1.70
N SER A 395 -9.19 3.65 -1.24
CA SER A 395 -10.49 4.32 -1.15
C SER A 395 -10.48 5.40 -0.06
N PRO A 396 -11.10 6.58 -0.30
CA PRO A 396 -11.26 7.61 0.73
C PRO A 396 -11.93 7.12 2.02
N SER A 397 -12.81 6.12 1.92
CA SER A 397 -13.47 5.50 3.08
C SER A 397 -12.51 4.78 4.04
N ARG A 398 -11.29 4.46 3.60
CA ARG A 398 -10.23 3.81 4.40
C ARG A 398 -9.45 4.81 5.28
N VAL A 399 -9.57 6.10 4.99
CA VAL A 399 -8.80 7.14 5.68
C VAL A 399 -9.30 7.27 7.12
N ARG A 400 -8.37 7.12 8.06
CA ARG A 400 -8.58 7.30 9.49
C ARG A 400 -8.11 8.68 9.95
N ARG A 401 -6.90 9.10 9.56
CA ARG A 401 -6.35 10.44 9.86
C ARG A 401 -5.71 11.08 8.64
N ILE A 402 -5.70 12.40 8.63
CA ILE A 402 -5.01 13.23 7.64
C ILE A 402 -4.08 14.15 8.42
N LEU A 403 -2.77 13.88 8.32
CA LEU A 403 -1.71 14.67 8.91
C LEU A 403 -1.18 15.66 7.88
N MET A 404 -1.40 16.95 8.10
CA MET A 404 -0.91 17.99 7.20
C MET A 404 0.30 18.69 7.80
N VAL A 405 1.45 18.54 7.16
CA VAL A 405 2.72 19.12 7.58
C VAL A 405 2.85 20.54 7.04
N VAL A 406 3.10 21.49 7.93
CA VAL A 406 3.35 22.90 7.60
C VAL A 406 4.59 23.39 8.33
N ARG A 407 5.32 24.29 7.71
CA ARG A 407 6.44 25.01 8.32
C ARG A 407 6.06 26.44 8.67
N THR A 408 6.69 26.97 9.71
CA THR A 408 6.48 28.35 10.22
C THR A 408 6.77 29.43 9.17
N THR A 409 7.71 29.18 8.26
CA THR A 409 8.04 30.10 7.16
C THR A 409 8.01 29.35 5.82
N PRO A 410 6.97 29.50 4.99
CA PRO A 410 6.89 28.82 3.70
C PRO A 410 8.11 29.13 2.81
N ILE A 411 8.50 28.16 1.99
CA ILE A 411 9.63 28.33 1.07
C ILE A 411 9.27 27.90 -0.36
N ARG A 412 9.95 28.49 -1.34
CA ARG A 412 9.96 28.00 -2.73
C ARG A 412 11.42 27.84 -3.19
N VAL A 413 11.65 27.00 -4.21
CA VAL A 413 13.00 26.83 -4.78
C VAL A 413 13.42 28.14 -5.46
N ALA A 414 14.66 28.61 -5.30
CA ALA A 414 15.12 29.80 -6.02
C ALA A 414 15.32 29.52 -7.53
N ASP A 415 15.39 30.58 -8.32
CA ASP A 415 15.67 30.53 -9.75
C ASP A 415 16.97 29.72 -10.02
N PRO A 416 16.99 28.76 -10.97
CA PRO A 416 18.19 28.03 -11.35
C PRO A 416 19.35 28.90 -11.82
N ASP A 417 19.06 30.02 -12.49
CA ASP A 417 20.02 30.80 -13.28
C ASP A 417 20.28 32.19 -12.70
N GLY A 418 19.56 32.60 -11.64
CA GLY A 418 19.75 33.90 -10.98
C GLY A 418 19.48 35.12 -11.87
N LYS A 419 18.88 34.91 -13.06
CA LYS A 419 18.49 35.96 -13.99
C LYS A 419 17.05 36.36 -13.69
N GLU A 420 16.77 37.66 -13.58
CA GLU A 420 15.41 38.17 -13.44
C GLU A 420 14.52 37.66 -14.58
N GLY A 421 13.70 36.64 -14.31
CA GLY A 421 12.74 36.12 -15.28
C GLY A 421 12.19 34.72 -15.01
N ASN A 422 12.96 33.79 -14.44
CA ASN A 422 12.57 32.36 -14.35
C ASN A 422 12.25 31.94 -12.90
N THR A 423 11.23 32.58 -12.33
CA THR A 423 10.85 32.30 -10.93
C THR A 423 10.16 30.94 -10.76
N SER A 424 10.27 30.35 -9.58
CA SER A 424 9.49 29.17 -9.18
C SER A 424 8.02 29.49 -8.84
N GLY A 425 7.51 30.64 -9.28
CA GLY A 425 6.18 31.17 -8.96
C GLY A 425 6.18 32.21 -7.83
N HIS A 426 5.00 32.76 -7.56
CA HIS A 426 4.79 33.81 -6.55
C HIS A 426 4.90 33.27 -5.11
N LEU A 427 5.44 34.10 -4.21
CA LEU A 427 5.43 33.89 -2.76
C LEU A 427 5.02 35.24 -2.13
N LYS A 428 3.91 35.29 -1.39
CA LYS A 428 3.19 36.55 -1.13
C LYS A 428 3.93 37.52 -0.21
N HIS A 429 4.66 36.97 0.76
CA HIS A 429 5.30 37.74 1.83
C HIS A 429 6.78 37.38 1.93
N GLU A 430 7.50 37.51 0.82
CA GLU A 430 8.94 37.22 0.75
C GLU A 430 9.76 38.02 1.78
N THR A 431 10.75 37.36 2.35
CA THR A 431 11.71 37.88 3.34
C THR A 431 13.04 37.14 3.17
N THR A 432 14.02 37.40 4.03
CA THR A 432 15.30 36.69 4.00
C THR A 432 15.44 35.70 5.17
N PHE A 433 16.31 34.70 5.01
CA PHE A 433 16.69 33.85 6.14
C PHE A 433 17.43 34.62 7.23
N ASP A 434 18.09 35.73 6.88
CA ASP A 434 18.74 36.62 7.85
C ASP A 434 17.72 37.32 8.74
N ASP A 435 16.62 37.83 8.16
CA ASP A 435 15.52 38.43 8.94
C ASP A 435 14.87 37.42 9.88
N ILE A 436 14.65 36.19 9.39
CA ILE A 436 14.10 35.09 10.20
C ILE A 436 15.05 34.75 11.34
N ALA A 437 16.35 34.61 11.05
CA ALA A 437 17.34 34.29 12.05
C ALA A 437 17.45 35.40 13.11
N GLN A 438 17.50 36.66 12.70
CA GLN A 438 17.52 37.81 13.60
C GLN A 438 16.28 37.84 14.50
N ARG A 439 15.08 37.67 13.94
CA ARG A 439 13.83 37.70 14.70
C ARG A 439 13.68 36.53 15.66
N ALA A 440 14.17 35.35 15.28
CA ALA A 440 14.16 34.17 16.11
C ALA A 440 15.28 34.14 17.16
N GLY A 441 16.34 34.94 17.01
CA GLY A 441 17.56 34.82 17.81
C GLY A 441 18.42 33.61 17.44
N LEU A 442 18.41 33.22 16.15
CA LEU A 442 19.23 32.15 15.57
C LEU A 442 20.48 32.72 14.88
N ASP A 443 21.49 31.87 14.66
CA ASP A 443 22.62 32.21 13.81
C ASP A 443 22.22 32.20 12.33
N ALA A 444 22.39 33.34 11.64
CA ALA A 444 22.00 33.51 10.26
C ALA A 444 22.78 32.61 9.30
N THR A 445 24.08 32.39 9.56
CA THR A 445 24.92 31.54 8.70
C THR A 445 24.45 30.08 8.78
N GLU A 446 24.12 29.59 9.98
CA GLU A 446 23.58 28.26 10.18
C GLU A 446 22.22 28.04 9.51
N VAL A 447 21.33 29.05 9.54
CA VAL A 447 20.02 28.96 8.89
C VAL A 447 20.18 28.90 7.37
N ASN A 448 20.97 29.80 6.78
CA ASN A 448 21.24 29.83 5.34
C ASN A 448 21.89 28.53 4.83
N ASP A 449 22.81 27.96 5.61
CA ASP A 449 23.45 26.69 5.26
C ASP A 449 22.52 25.48 5.33
N ALA A 450 21.53 25.51 6.21
CA ALA A 450 20.55 24.44 6.37
C ALA A 450 19.45 24.47 5.29
N GLU A 451 19.15 25.64 4.75
CA GLU A 451 18.03 25.87 3.82
C GLU A 451 18.47 25.83 2.35
N LYS A 452 19.06 24.71 1.95
CA LYS A 452 19.36 24.35 0.55
C LYS A 452 18.52 23.15 0.12
N THR A 453 18.19 23.03 -1.17
CA THR A 453 17.42 21.87 -1.66
C THR A 453 18.24 20.58 -1.53
N SER A 454 17.58 19.49 -1.13
CA SER A 454 18.23 18.19 -0.88
C SER A 454 18.72 17.49 -2.15
N THR A 455 18.07 17.74 -3.28
CA THR A 455 18.33 17.03 -4.55
C THR A 455 19.22 17.85 -5.48
N THR A 456 19.03 19.16 -5.55
CA THR A 456 19.73 20.04 -6.52
C THR A 456 20.71 21.02 -5.87
N GLY A 457 20.76 21.13 -4.53
CA GLY A 457 21.62 22.07 -3.81
C GLY A 457 21.29 23.55 -4.03
N ARG A 458 20.14 23.88 -4.63
CA ARG A 458 19.71 25.26 -4.92
C ARG A 458 19.33 26.00 -3.65
N ASN A 459 19.54 27.31 -3.67
CA ASN A 459 19.04 28.22 -2.63
C ASN A 459 17.50 28.21 -2.61
N ARG A 460 16.93 28.63 -1.49
CA ARG A 460 15.48 28.71 -1.28
C ARG A 460 15.07 30.17 -1.13
N ARG A 461 13.93 30.54 -1.72
CA ARG A 461 13.18 31.74 -1.37
C ARG A 461 12.33 31.43 -0.15
N VAL A 462 12.18 32.39 0.75
CA VAL A 462 11.43 32.22 2.00
C VAL A 462 10.47 33.38 2.20
N GLY A 463 9.34 33.10 2.83
CA GLY A 463 8.35 34.11 3.17
C GLY A 463 7.76 33.89 4.55
N TRP A 464 7.03 34.91 5.02
CA TRP A 464 6.22 34.83 6.22
C TRP A 464 5.00 33.91 6.01
N PHE A 465 4.47 33.35 7.10
CA PHE A 465 3.38 32.39 7.04
C PHE A 465 2.14 32.94 6.31
N GLU A 466 1.64 32.20 5.32
CA GLU A 466 0.51 32.62 4.49
C GLU A 466 -0.80 31.99 4.96
N TRP A 467 -1.52 32.67 5.86
CA TRP A 467 -2.77 32.16 6.44
C TRP A 467 -3.85 31.80 5.41
N SER A 468 -4.01 32.60 4.34
CA SER A 468 -4.98 32.32 3.27
C SER A 468 -4.62 31.07 2.45
N GLN A 469 -3.33 30.84 2.22
CA GLN A 469 -2.84 29.65 1.53
C GLN A 469 -3.01 28.41 2.41
N PHE A 470 -2.69 28.53 3.70
CA PHE A 470 -2.90 27.47 4.69
C PHE A 470 -4.39 27.08 4.81
N ARG A 471 -5.31 28.05 4.90
CA ARG A 471 -6.75 27.76 4.94
C ARG A 471 -7.23 27.05 3.68
N ARG A 472 -6.77 27.47 2.51
CA ARG A 472 -7.07 26.76 1.25
C ARG A 472 -6.56 25.31 1.26
N ALA A 473 -5.35 25.07 1.79
CA ALA A 473 -4.84 23.71 1.96
C ALA A 473 -5.71 22.89 2.93
N CYS A 474 -6.22 23.50 4.00
CA CYS A 474 -7.19 22.87 4.90
C CYS A 474 -8.50 22.53 4.18
N ASP A 475 -9.02 23.41 3.32
CA ASP A 475 -10.26 23.16 2.56
C ASP A 475 -10.10 21.96 1.60
N LEU A 476 -8.93 21.82 0.97
CA LEU A 476 -8.64 20.75 0.02
C LEU A 476 -8.38 19.40 0.69
N ASN A 477 -7.78 19.39 1.88
CA ASN A 477 -7.29 18.18 2.53
C ASN A 477 -8.10 17.76 3.77
N ALA A 478 -8.92 18.65 4.33
CA ALA A 478 -9.68 18.44 5.56
C ALA A 478 -8.84 17.73 6.66
N PRO A 479 -7.71 18.34 7.10
CA PRO A 479 -6.78 17.68 8.02
C PRO A 479 -7.46 17.34 9.35
N THR A 480 -7.16 16.17 9.88
CA THR A 480 -7.53 15.81 11.26
C THR A 480 -6.49 16.29 12.25
N ASP A 481 -5.25 16.46 11.78
CA ASP A 481 -4.10 16.81 12.59
C ASP A 481 -3.16 17.71 11.77
N ILE A 482 -2.70 18.79 12.40
CA ILE A 482 -1.62 19.63 11.87
C ILE A 482 -0.30 19.19 12.49
N VAL A 483 0.73 19.12 11.65
CA VAL A 483 2.11 18.92 12.08
C VAL A 483 2.90 20.19 11.81
N LEU A 484 3.27 20.91 12.86
CA LEU A 484 4.08 22.12 12.74
C LEU A 484 5.56 21.77 12.76
N THR A 485 6.34 22.31 11.82
CA THR A 485 7.79 22.15 11.79
C THR A 485 8.53 23.48 11.82
N PHE A 486 9.81 23.43 12.17
CA PHE A 486 10.66 24.62 12.34
C PHE A 486 10.12 25.60 13.38
N ALA A 487 9.67 25.10 14.54
CA ALA A 487 9.22 26.00 15.62
C ALA A 487 10.35 26.89 16.15
N ASP A 488 11.62 26.47 16.01
CA ASP A 488 12.80 27.29 16.30
C ASP A 488 12.88 28.58 15.47
N TYR A 489 12.25 28.63 14.29
CA TYR A 489 12.22 29.85 13.47
C TYR A 489 11.25 30.91 14.00
N LEU A 490 10.41 30.57 14.99
CA LEU A 490 9.65 31.57 15.76
C LEU A 490 10.44 32.07 16.97
N SER A 491 11.33 31.23 17.51
CA SER A 491 12.23 31.57 18.63
C SER A 491 13.25 30.45 18.83
N ALA A 492 14.54 30.81 18.89
CA ALA A 492 15.65 29.88 19.09
C ALA A 492 15.52 29.06 20.38
N GLU A 493 14.91 29.61 21.43
CA GLU A 493 14.69 28.90 22.69
C GLU A 493 13.78 27.67 22.55
N ASN A 494 12.92 27.62 21.52
CA ASN A 494 12.08 26.45 21.26
C ASN A 494 12.92 25.19 20.96
N GLN A 495 14.16 25.33 20.51
CA GLN A 495 15.07 24.19 20.25
C GLN A 495 15.21 23.27 21.47
N GLN A 496 15.11 23.80 22.68
CA GLN A 496 15.23 23.02 23.92
C GLN A 496 13.89 22.49 24.45
N ALA A 497 12.76 22.89 23.87
CA ALA A 497 11.46 22.39 24.28
C ALA A 497 11.33 20.89 23.96
N ARG A 498 10.76 20.15 24.92
CA ARG A 498 10.40 18.72 24.82
C ARG A 498 8.94 18.48 25.19
N ARG A 499 8.27 19.48 25.76
CA ARG A 499 6.84 19.51 26.09
C ARG A 499 6.21 20.81 25.59
N PHE A 500 4.90 20.80 25.37
CA PHE A 500 4.18 21.92 24.77
C PHE A 500 4.31 23.21 25.60
N GLU A 501 4.23 23.10 26.93
CA GLU A 501 4.29 24.23 27.87
C GLU A 501 5.68 24.87 27.96
N GLN A 502 6.70 24.23 27.40
CA GLN A 502 8.06 24.77 27.34
C GLN A 502 8.29 25.64 26.10
N LEU A 503 7.34 25.67 25.17
CA LEU A 503 7.41 26.55 24.00
C LEU A 503 7.22 28.01 24.43
N LYS A 504 7.84 28.92 23.69
CA LYS A 504 7.62 30.35 23.91
C LYS A 504 6.16 30.74 23.71
N GLU A 505 5.71 31.75 24.46
CA GLU A 505 4.34 32.27 24.43
C GLU A 505 3.88 32.62 23.00
N ASN A 506 4.72 33.28 22.21
CA ASN A 506 4.40 33.61 20.82
C ASN A 506 4.25 32.37 19.93
N THR A 507 5.02 31.31 20.20
CA THR A 507 4.90 30.02 19.52
C THR A 507 3.59 29.34 19.85
N ILE A 508 3.19 29.38 21.13
CA ILE A 508 1.92 28.83 21.60
C ILE A 508 0.76 29.58 20.93
N LYS A 509 0.78 30.91 20.92
CA LYS A 509 -0.24 31.74 20.23
C LYS A 509 -0.33 31.42 18.74
N PHE A 510 0.81 31.26 18.06
CA PHE A 510 0.85 30.86 16.66
C PHE A 510 0.23 29.47 16.43
N ILE A 511 0.51 28.51 17.31
CA ILE A 511 -0.11 27.19 17.28
C ILE A 511 -1.62 27.27 17.48
N GLU A 512 -2.10 28.04 18.45
CA GLU A 512 -3.55 28.23 18.66
C GLU A 512 -4.22 28.87 17.45
N GLU A 513 -3.56 29.80 16.76
CA GLU A 513 -4.05 30.38 15.51
C GLU A 513 -4.11 29.33 14.38
N LEU A 514 -3.09 28.48 14.24
CA LEU A 514 -3.15 27.34 13.31
C LEU A 514 -4.34 26.43 13.63
N GLU A 515 -4.57 26.12 14.90
CA GLU A 515 -5.67 25.25 15.32
C GLU A 515 -7.04 25.86 14.99
N ARG A 516 -7.21 27.18 15.24
CA ARG A 516 -8.42 27.92 14.88
C ARG A 516 -8.64 27.97 13.37
N VAL A 517 -7.59 28.27 12.60
CA VAL A 517 -7.68 28.39 11.14
C VAL A 517 -7.87 27.04 10.48
N ALA A 518 -7.27 25.96 10.98
CA ALA A 518 -7.44 24.62 10.44
C ALA A 518 -8.75 23.96 10.90
N GLN A 519 -9.27 24.36 12.06
CA GLN A 519 -10.31 23.64 12.81
C GLN A 519 -9.86 22.21 13.17
N ALA A 520 -8.56 22.05 13.42
CA ALA A 520 -7.91 20.78 13.75
C ALA A 520 -6.75 21.03 14.72
N PRO A 521 -6.46 20.11 15.67
CA PRO A 521 -5.36 20.27 16.60
C PRO A 521 -3.98 20.27 15.92
N VAL A 522 -3.01 20.97 16.50
CA VAL A 522 -1.59 20.80 16.16
C VAL A 522 -1.05 19.67 17.02
N SER A 523 -1.07 18.46 16.47
CA SER A 523 -0.81 17.23 17.19
C SER A 523 0.67 16.88 17.28
N LEU A 524 1.49 17.34 16.34
CA LEU A 524 2.94 17.15 16.36
C LEU A 524 3.65 18.47 16.12
N ILE A 525 4.71 18.74 16.89
CA ILE A 525 5.49 19.98 16.78
C ILE A 525 6.97 19.63 16.73
N ASN A 526 7.59 19.81 15.56
CA ASN A 526 9.02 19.73 15.43
C ASN A 526 9.67 21.04 15.90
N THR A 527 10.50 20.95 16.93
CA THR A 527 11.18 22.08 17.56
C THR A 527 12.43 22.51 16.84
N ARG A 528 13.07 21.60 16.10
CA ARG A 528 14.23 21.86 15.23
C ARG A 528 14.54 20.66 14.34
N PHE A 529 15.24 20.89 13.23
CA PHE A 529 15.92 19.83 12.50
C PHE A 529 17.43 19.83 12.81
N PRO A 530 18.11 18.66 12.85
CA PRO A 530 19.54 18.60 13.11
C PRO A 530 20.35 19.40 12.08
N LYS A 531 21.18 20.33 12.55
CA LYS A 531 22.10 21.16 11.74
C LYS A 531 23.50 20.50 11.66
N LYS A 532 24.36 20.95 10.74
CA LYS A 532 25.67 20.30 10.44
C LYS A 532 26.61 20.13 11.66
N LYS A 533 26.49 20.97 12.69
CA LYS A 533 27.30 20.91 13.92
C LYS A 533 26.60 20.17 15.09
N VAL A 534 25.45 19.56 14.85
CA VAL A 534 24.64 18.91 15.91
C VAL A 534 25.01 17.45 16.03
N ASP A 535 25.11 16.99 17.27
CA ASP A 535 25.14 15.59 17.65
C ASP A 535 23.88 14.88 17.14
N PHE A 536 24.05 14.02 16.12
CA PHE A 536 22.96 13.24 15.51
C PHE A 536 22.34 12.19 16.48
N THR A 537 22.79 12.15 17.74
CA THR A 537 22.18 11.32 18.79
C THR A 537 20.96 11.96 19.47
N ASP A 538 20.82 13.30 19.50
CA ASP A 538 19.60 13.95 20.02
C ASP A 538 18.55 14.13 18.91
N LEU A 539 17.86 13.04 18.61
CA LEU A 539 16.73 13.00 17.69
C LEU A 539 15.40 13.42 18.34
N ARG A 540 15.40 13.76 19.64
CA ARG A 540 14.18 14.21 20.35
C ARG A 540 13.93 15.69 20.05
N SER A 541 13.42 15.94 18.85
CA SER A 541 12.98 17.26 18.41
C SER A 541 11.52 17.32 18.01
N ILE A 542 10.72 16.31 18.33
CA ILE A 542 9.28 16.28 18.07
C ILE A 542 8.54 16.18 19.41
N ILE A 543 7.67 17.15 19.66
CA ILE A 543 6.69 17.12 20.75
C ILE A 543 5.44 16.44 20.19
N ASP A 544 5.04 15.32 20.80
CA ASP A 544 3.82 14.59 20.44
C ASP A 544 2.69 14.93 21.41
N ARG A 545 1.65 15.61 20.90
CA ARG A 545 0.44 15.99 21.64
C ARG A 545 -0.74 15.06 21.36
N ARG A 546 -0.60 14.01 20.53
CA ARG A 546 -1.72 13.11 20.16
C ARG A 546 -2.32 12.37 21.36
N THR A 547 -1.53 12.11 22.39
CA THR A 547 -1.95 11.45 23.65
C THR A 547 -2.27 12.45 24.76
N TRP A 548 -2.09 13.75 24.51
CA TRP A 548 -2.31 14.78 25.51
C TRP A 548 -3.81 15.06 25.62
N SER A 549 -4.44 14.55 26.68
CA SER A 549 -5.81 14.87 27.05
C SER A 549 -5.88 16.27 27.69
N GLY A 550 -5.52 17.30 26.93
CA GLY A 550 -5.67 18.71 27.30
C GLY A 550 -7.13 19.19 27.34
N ARG A 551 -8.07 18.36 27.82
CA ARG A 551 -9.37 18.87 28.26
C ARG A 551 -9.10 19.66 29.54
N THR A 552 -8.88 20.96 29.37
CA THR A 552 -9.27 21.93 30.38
C THR A 552 -10.77 21.73 30.63
N THR A 553 -11.08 21.08 31.74
CA THR A 553 -12.35 21.24 32.44
C THR A 553 -12.45 22.69 32.89
N ASP A 554 -12.86 23.59 31.99
CA ASP A 554 -13.63 24.81 32.25
C ASP A 554 -13.62 25.70 31.00
N ARG A 555 -14.78 25.79 30.33
CA ARG A 555 -15.43 27.04 29.91
C ARG A 555 -16.78 26.77 29.25
#